data_AF-A0A087CE53-F1
#
_entry.id   AF-A0A087CE53-F1
#
_cell.length_a   1.000
_cell.length_b   1.000
_cell.length_c   1.000
_cell.angle_alpha   90.00
_cell.angle_beta   90.00
_cell.angle_gamma   90.00
#
_symmetry.space_group_name_H-M   'P 1'
#
loop_
_entity.id
_entity.type
_entity.pdbx_description
1 polymer ?
#
loop_
_entity_poly.entity_id
_entity_poly.type
_entity_poly.pdbx_seq_one_letter_code
_entity_poly.pdbx_strand_id
1 'polypeptide(L)'
;MSEKDDGRRGSSQDPEGERHLTDEEIEAALAGFEEELNADDDGASRPDDGASANTTEQDHQASDPQTSGDASGEGIDFDDELEGLIGNKAKIATLITRLSSGELLAAFCRLAGIDADCIDTPEGAFAVLRALDGDEPETCARDLTSVVSGLSAVLAVNRADKLEATLWLNGHAGESFSPPVLFASTSSCVEDLLIGASNLSMVQVDGYSVSDTDELSDESAMAIIARHTRSGSGGHAAGTANE
;
A
#
# COMPACT_ATOMS: atom_id res chain seq x y z
N MET A 1 48.95 12.58 57.64
CA MET A 1 49.61 13.79 57.11
C MET A 1 49.47 13.77 55.61
N SER A 2 48.94 14.75 54.90
CA SER A 2 48.21 15.97 55.25
C SER A 2 47.50 16.40 53.95
N GLU A 3 46.26 16.84 54.12
CA GLU A 3 45.54 17.92 53.39
C GLU A 3 46.26 18.64 52.23
N LYS A 4 45.55 18.78 51.09
CA LYS A 4 44.85 20.03 50.80
C LYS A 4 43.81 19.91 49.68
N ASP A 5 42.69 20.54 50.00
CA ASP A 5 41.46 20.72 49.26
C ASP A 5 41.52 21.92 48.30
N ASP A 6 40.50 21.97 47.45
CA ASP A 6 39.79 23.15 46.94
C ASP A 6 40.16 23.76 45.56
N GLY A 7 39.19 23.65 44.64
CA GLY A 7 38.56 24.86 44.10
C GLY A 7 38.85 25.30 42.65
N ARG A 8 37.90 24.97 41.76
CA ARG A 8 37.08 25.93 40.99
C ARG A 8 37.50 26.37 39.56
N ARG A 9 36.45 26.37 38.68
CA ARG A 9 36.30 26.94 37.32
C ARG A 9 37.05 26.16 36.22
N GLY A 10 36.42 25.64 35.17
CA GLY A 10 35.24 26.10 34.45
C GLY A 10 35.67 26.40 33.02
N SER A 11 35.46 25.47 32.10
CA SER A 11 35.60 25.69 30.66
C SER A 11 34.87 24.57 29.91
N SER A 12 33.54 24.57 30.01
CA SER A 12 32.70 24.05 28.93
C SER A 12 32.91 25.00 27.76
N GLN A 13 33.53 24.52 26.71
CA GLN A 13 33.70 25.27 25.47
C GLN A 13 33.07 24.42 24.38
N ASP A 14 31.73 24.40 24.41
CA ASP A 14 30.90 23.88 23.33
C ASP A 14 30.88 24.92 22.21
N PRO A 15 31.18 24.55 20.95
CA PRO A 15 31.13 25.45 19.81
C PRO A 15 29.72 25.41 19.19
N GLU A 16 28.74 26.02 19.86
CA GLU A 16 27.40 26.23 19.30
C GLU A 16 27.34 27.65 18.73
N GLY A 17 27.78 27.79 17.48
CA GLY A 17 27.49 28.97 16.67
C GLY A 17 26.04 28.94 16.23
N GLU A 18 25.12 29.24 17.14
CA GLU A 18 23.74 29.60 16.82
C GLU A 18 23.80 30.87 15.95
N ARG A 19 23.71 30.69 14.64
CA ARG A 19 23.48 31.79 13.68
C ARG A 19 22.06 32.28 13.89
N HIS A 20 21.88 33.09 14.92
CA HIS A 20 20.69 33.89 15.11
C HIS A 20 20.62 34.85 13.93
N LEU A 21 19.79 34.51 12.94
CA LEU A 21 19.43 35.41 11.84
C LEU A 21 18.95 36.70 12.47
N THR A 22 19.55 37.82 12.08
CA THR A 22 19.13 39.11 12.61
C THR A 22 17.79 39.50 11.97
N ASP A 23 16.93 40.21 12.71
CA ASP A 23 15.66 40.70 12.16
C ASP A 23 15.87 41.51 10.86
N GLU A 24 17.04 42.14 10.71
CA GLU A 24 17.48 42.89 9.53
C GLU A 24 17.79 41.99 8.31
N GLU A 25 18.34 40.78 8.51
CA GLU A 25 18.54 39.81 7.42
C GLU A 25 17.20 39.24 6.92
N ILE A 26 16.25 39.06 7.83
CA ILE A 26 14.89 38.59 7.51
C ILE A 26 14.13 39.67 6.72
N GLU A 27 14.23 40.93 7.15
CA GLU A 27 13.59 42.06 6.46
C GLU A 27 14.20 42.30 5.07
N ALA A 28 15.53 42.14 4.91
CA ALA A 28 16.18 42.22 3.61
C ALA A 28 15.76 41.09 2.65
N ALA A 29 15.56 39.87 3.17
CA ALA A 29 15.07 38.74 2.38
C ALA A 29 13.61 38.92 1.94
N LEU A 30 12.76 39.49 2.80
CA LEU A 30 11.36 39.80 2.48
C LEU A 30 11.24 40.94 1.46
N ALA A 31 12.06 41.99 1.59
CA ALA A 31 12.05 43.12 0.67
C ALA A 31 12.44 42.71 -0.76
N GLY A 32 13.44 41.82 -0.90
CA GLY A 32 13.83 41.29 -2.22
C GLY A 32 12.70 40.48 -2.89
N PHE A 33 11.87 39.80 -2.10
CA PHE A 33 10.74 39.01 -2.59
C PHE A 33 9.56 39.89 -3.04
N GLU A 34 9.28 40.99 -2.32
CA GLU A 34 8.25 41.97 -2.72
C GLU A 34 8.66 42.78 -3.96
N GLU A 35 9.96 43.03 -4.15
CA GLU A 35 10.48 43.75 -5.32
C GLU A 35 10.39 42.89 -6.59
N GLU A 36 10.59 41.58 -6.48
CA GLU A 36 10.40 40.62 -7.59
C GLU A 36 8.92 40.48 -7.99
N LEU A 37 7.99 40.47 -7.02
CA LEU A 37 6.55 40.40 -7.27
C LEU A 37 5.95 41.67 -7.90
N ASN A 38 6.48 42.85 -7.56
CA ASN A 38 6.06 44.11 -8.17
C ASN A 38 6.72 44.37 -9.53
N ALA A 39 7.86 43.73 -9.83
CA ALA A 39 8.55 43.86 -11.11
C ALA A 39 7.84 43.09 -12.25
N ASP A 40 7.04 42.08 -11.93
CA ASP A 40 6.28 41.28 -12.92
C ASP A 40 4.89 41.87 -13.28
N ASP A 41 4.43 42.97 -12.66
CA ASP A 41 3.11 43.57 -12.95
C ASP A 41 3.15 44.78 -13.91
N ASP A 42 4.32 45.36 -14.22
CA ASP A 42 4.41 46.59 -15.04
C ASP A 42 4.66 46.28 -16.54
N GLY A 43 3.67 45.63 -17.16
CA GLY A 43 3.78 45.13 -18.53
C GLY A 43 2.48 45.01 -19.33
N ALA A 44 1.40 45.72 -19.00
CA ALA A 44 0.18 45.71 -19.82
C ALA A 44 -0.47 47.10 -19.99
N SER A 45 0.13 47.93 -20.85
CA SER A 45 -0.62 49.01 -21.50
C SER A 45 -1.57 48.43 -22.56
N ARG A 46 -2.89 48.38 -22.28
CA ARG A 46 -3.92 48.24 -23.32
C ARG A 46 -4.69 49.56 -23.43
N PRO A 47 -4.78 50.18 -24.62
CA PRO A 47 -5.76 51.21 -24.88
C PRO A 47 -7.08 50.60 -25.40
N ASP A 48 -8.16 51.30 -25.04
CA ASP A 48 -9.43 51.48 -25.75
C ASP A 48 -10.46 50.32 -25.79
N ASP A 49 -11.49 50.47 -24.96
CA ASP A 49 -12.77 49.76 -25.04
C ASP A 49 -13.66 50.40 -26.13
N GLY A 50 -13.96 49.64 -27.18
CA GLY A 50 -14.91 50.02 -28.22
C GLY A 50 -15.47 48.82 -28.98
N ALA A 51 -16.77 48.58 -28.78
CA ALA A 51 -17.71 47.82 -29.63
C ALA A 51 -17.80 46.28 -29.47
N SER A 52 -18.73 45.88 -28.58
CA SER A 52 -19.91 45.05 -28.85
C SER A 52 -19.81 43.94 -29.93
N ALA A 53 -19.80 42.68 -29.48
CA ALA A 53 -20.48 41.56 -30.16
C ALA A 53 -20.58 40.32 -29.25
N ASN A 54 -21.83 39.88 -29.02
CA ASN A 54 -22.35 38.51 -29.15
C ASN A 54 -21.33 37.35 -29.09
N THR A 55 -21.57 36.34 -28.26
CA THR A 55 -21.85 34.94 -28.66
C THR A 55 -21.75 33.98 -27.46
N THR A 56 -22.77 33.12 -27.40
CA THR A 56 -22.98 31.90 -26.62
C THR A 56 -21.76 30.97 -26.53
N GLU A 57 -21.49 30.55 -25.29
CA GLU A 57 -21.04 29.21 -24.83
C GLU A 57 -20.50 28.24 -25.89
N GLN A 58 -19.18 28.04 -25.93
CA GLN A 58 -18.55 26.77 -26.32
C GLN A 58 -17.07 26.69 -25.91
N ASP A 59 -16.79 25.88 -24.89
CA ASP A 59 -15.63 24.99 -24.71
C ASP A 59 -14.20 25.58 -24.82
N HIS A 60 -13.18 24.76 -24.55
CA HIS A 60 -11.72 24.94 -24.73
C HIS A 60 -10.89 25.17 -23.45
N GLN A 61 -10.53 24.04 -22.85
CA GLN A 61 -9.14 23.58 -22.67
C GLN A 61 -8.10 24.66 -22.32
N ALA A 62 -7.72 24.70 -21.05
CA ALA A 62 -6.42 25.22 -20.64
C ALA A 62 -5.36 24.19 -21.03
N SER A 63 -4.53 24.54 -22.01
CA SER A 63 -3.37 23.76 -22.45
C SER A 63 -2.22 23.90 -21.46
N ASP A 64 -1.79 22.76 -20.92
CA ASP A 64 -0.51 22.56 -20.25
C ASP A 64 0.68 22.97 -21.12
N PRO A 65 1.76 23.54 -20.53
CA PRO A 65 3.06 23.58 -21.15
C PRO A 65 3.89 22.33 -20.76
N GLN A 66 3.93 21.33 -21.65
CA GLN A 66 5.08 20.38 -21.75
C GLN A 66 6.31 21.16 -22.26
N THR A 67 7.58 20.89 -21.96
CA THR A 67 8.31 19.74 -21.39
C THR A 67 9.78 20.19 -21.28
N SER A 68 10.52 19.77 -20.24
CA SER A 68 11.95 19.44 -20.32
C SER A 68 12.42 18.79 -19.02
N GLY A 69 12.34 17.47 -18.98
CA GLY A 69 12.82 16.64 -17.87
C GLY A 69 12.55 15.17 -18.18
N ASP A 70 13.41 14.58 -19.01
CA ASP A 70 13.41 13.17 -19.38
C ASP A 70 13.68 12.30 -18.14
N ALA A 71 12.62 11.74 -17.57
CA ALA A 71 12.64 10.61 -16.65
C ALA A 71 11.51 9.66 -17.06
N SER A 72 11.82 8.82 -18.03
CA SER A 72 11.01 7.65 -18.36
C SER A 72 11.16 6.62 -17.23
N GLY A 73 10.25 6.70 -16.26
CA GLY A 73 9.97 5.69 -15.25
C GLY A 73 8.49 5.83 -14.91
N GLU A 74 7.78 4.71 -14.84
CA GLU A 74 6.33 4.63 -14.65
C GLU A 74 5.79 5.69 -13.70
N GLY A 75 4.70 6.36 -14.09
CA GLY A 75 3.97 7.31 -13.26
C GLY A 75 3.38 6.57 -12.05
N ILE A 76 4.21 6.38 -11.03
CA ILE A 76 3.77 6.12 -9.67
C ILE A 76 3.04 7.41 -9.29
N ASP A 77 1.71 7.32 -9.21
CA ASP A 77 0.81 8.44 -9.07
C ASP A 77 1.14 9.16 -7.76
N PHE A 78 1.59 10.41 -7.84
CA PHE A 78 1.98 11.18 -6.66
C PHE A 78 0.81 11.32 -5.67
N ASP A 79 -0.42 11.23 -6.19
CA ASP A 79 -1.65 11.19 -5.40
C ASP A 79 -1.77 9.88 -4.59
N ASP A 80 -1.44 8.71 -5.16
CA ASP A 80 -1.44 7.43 -4.45
C ASP A 80 -0.41 7.40 -3.30
N GLU A 81 0.76 8.04 -3.50
CA GLU A 81 1.75 8.18 -2.43
C GLU A 81 1.26 9.10 -1.31
N LEU A 82 0.58 10.19 -1.66
CA LEU A 82 0.00 11.13 -0.70
C LEU A 82 -1.18 10.52 0.05
N GLU A 83 -2.08 9.82 -0.63
CA GLU A 83 -3.20 9.11 -0.02
C GLU A 83 -2.72 7.96 0.87
N GLY A 84 -1.67 7.25 0.46
CA GLY A 84 -0.98 6.28 1.32
C GLY A 84 -0.44 6.93 2.59
N LEU A 85 0.13 8.14 2.49
CA LEU A 85 0.70 8.87 3.62
C LEU A 85 -0.38 9.42 4.57
N ILE A 86 -1.54 9.77 4.02
CA ILE A 86 -2.74 10.17 4.79
C ILE A 86 -3.46 8.92 5.35
N GLY A 87 -3.14 7.73 4.84
CA GLY A 87 -3.73 6.44 5.25
C GLY A 87 -5.00 6.06 4.49
N ASN A 88 -5.37 6.82 3.47
CA ASN A 88 -6.62 6.67 2.72
C ASN A 88 -6.58 5.58 1.64
N LYS A 89 -5.39 5.15 1.21
CA LYS A 89 -5.25 4.12 0.18
C LYS A 89 -4.01 3.24 0.40
N ALA A 90 -4.16 1.95 0.21
CA ALA A 90 -3.05 1.00 0.26
C ALA A 90 -2.32 0.94 -1.08
N LYS A 91 -0.97 0.93 -1.05
CA LYS A 91 -0.16 0.60 -2.24
C LYS A 91 -0.40 -0.84 -2.67
N ILE A 92 -0.55 -1.73 -1.69
CA ILE A 92 -0.91 -3.13 -1.91
C ILE A 92 -1.53 -3.75 -0.64
N ALA A 93 -2.47 -4.66 -0.82
CA ALA A 93 -2.98 -5.51 0.23
C ALA A 93 -3.02 -6.98 -0.20
N THR A 94 -2.59 -7.87 0.70
CA THR A 94 -2.60 -9.32 0.46
C THR A 94 -3.21 -10.10 1.62
N LEU A 95 -4.00 -11.12 1.30
CA LEU A 95 -4.51 -12.10 2.26
C LEU A 95 -3.67 -13.37 2.14
N ILE A 96 -2.84 -13.63 3.14
CA ILE A 96 -1.96 -14.79 3.19
C ILE A 96 -2.65 -15.90 3.98
N THR A 97 -2.80 -17.07 3.36
CA THR A 97 -3.46 -18.22 3.98
C THR A 97 -2.56 -19.45 3.96
N ARG A 98 -2.94 -20.46 4.75
CA ARG A 98 -2.29 -21.78 4.74
C ARG A 98 -3.03 -22.80 3.87
N LEU A 99 -3.88 -22.32 2.95
CA LEU A 99 -4.54 -23.20 1.99
C LEU A 99 -3.51 -23.75 1.00
N SER A 100 -3.68 -25.02 0.62
CA SER A 100 -2.79 -25.68 -0.34
C SER A 100 -3.12 -25.37 -1.80
N SER A 101 -4.08 -24.47 -2.05
CA SER A 101 -4.58 -24.16 -3.39
C SER A 101 -5.12 -22.73 -3.47
N GLY A 102 -4.65 -21.98 -4.45
CA GLY A 102 -5.06 -20.64 -4.85
C GLY A 102 -6.40 -20.66 -5.56
N GLU A 103 -6.70 -21.71 -6.32
CA GLU A 103 -8.04 -21.95 -6.88
C GLU A 103 -9.09 -22.11 -5.76
N LEU A 104 -8.75 -22.82 -4.68
CA LEU A 104 -9.62 -22.93 -3.51
C LEU A 104 -9.78 -21.59 -2.78
N LEU A 105 -8.70 -20.82 -2.65
CA LEU A 105 -8.75 -19.48 -2.08
C LEU A 105 -9.63 -18.55 -2.92
N ALA A 106 -9.48 -18.56 -4.25
CA ALA A 106 -10.29 -17.79 -5.19
C ALA A 106 -11.78 -18.14 -5.06
N ALA A 107 -12.11 -19.42 -4.90
CA ALA A 107 -13.49 -19.83 -4.65
C ALA A 107 -14.05 -19.25 -3.35
N PHE A 108 -13.27 -19.20 -2.27
CA PHE A 108 -13.70 -18.57 -1.02
C PHE A 108 -13.82 -17.06 -1.14
N CYS A 109 -12.86 -16.39 -1.77
CA CYS A 109 -12.92 -14.96 -2.05
C CYS A 109 -14.17 -14.61 -2.88
N ARG A 110 -14.48 -15.41 -3.91
CA ARG A 110 -15.68 -15.23 -4.73
C ARG A 110 -16.96 -15.33 -3.90
N LEU A 111 -17.08 -16.35 -3.03
CA LEU A 111 -18.25 -16.49 -2.16
C LEU A 111 -18.35 -15.38 -1.10
N ALA A 112 -17.23 -14.79 -0.70
CA ALA A 112 -17.19 -13.64 0.19
C ALA A 112 -17.41 -12.29 -0.53
N GLY A 113 -17.51 -12.28 -1.86
CA GLY A 113 -17.66 -11.05 -2.64
C GLY A 113 -16.38 -10.21 -2.69
N ILE A 114 -15.21 -10.85 -2.66
CA ILE A 114 -13.91 -10.21 -2.66
C ILE A 114 -13.26 -10.36 -4.03
N ASP A 115 -12.90 -9.23 -4.64
CA ASP A 115 -12.20 -9.20 -5.92
C ASP A 115 -10.68 -9.24 -5.68
N ALA A 116 -10.06 -10.35 -6.09
CA ALA A 116 -8.66 -10.63 -5.83
C ALA A 116 -8.03 -11.61 -6.83
N ASP A 117 -6.73 -11.47 -7.01
CA ASP A 117 -5.91 -12.43 -7.76
C ASP A 117 -5.27 -13.41 -6.78
N CYS A 118 -5.65 -14.70 -6.87
CA CYS A 118 -5.18 -15.72 -5.94
C CYS A 118 -4.02 -16.50 -6.53
N ILE A 119 -2.94 -16.64 -5.77
CA ILE A 119 -1.68 -17.24 -6.21
C ILE A 119 -1.32 -18.43 -5.32
N ASP A 120 -0.94 -19.52 -5.98
CA ASP A 120 -0.37 -20.70 -5.33
C ASP A 120 1.11 -20.52 -5.00
N THR A 121 1.51 -20.80 -3.77
CA THR A 121 2.93 -20.89 -3.38
C THR A 121 3.22 -22.17 -2.60
N PRO A 122 4.49 -22.60 -2.50
CA PRO A 122 4.86 -23.77 -1.70
C PRO A 122 4.48 -23.64 -0.21
N GLU A 123 4.48 -22.41 0.32
CA GLU A 123 4.16 -22.11 1.73
C GLU A 123 2.65 -22.03 2.01
N GLY A 124 1.84 -21.88 0.97
CA GLY A 124 0.38 -21.71 1.01
C GLY A 124 -0.16 -20.89 -0.16
N ALA A 125 -1.44 -20.54 -0.14
CA ALA A 125 -2.03 -19.64 -1.11
C ALA A 125 -2.22 -18.25 -0.53
N PHE A 126 -2.00 -17.22 -1.35
CA PHE A 126 -2.29 -15.84 -0.98
C PHE A 126 -3.13 -15.16 -2.06
N ALA A 127 -3.90 -14.15 -1.67
CA ALA A 127 -4.73 -13.37 -2.58
C ALA A 127 -4.28 -11.91 -2.56
N VAL A 128 -4.11 -11.31 -3.73
CA VAL A 128 -3.80 -9.88 -3.91
C VAL A 128 -5.11 -9.16 -4.11
N LEU A 129 -5.44 -8.27 -3.18
CA LEU A 129 -6.72 -7.57 -3.17
C LEU A 129 -6.69 -6.42 -4.16
N ARG A 130 -7.83 -6.19 -4.83
CA ARG A 130 -8.04 -5.02 -5.70
C ARG A 130 -8.69 -3.85 -4.96
N ALA A 131 -9.44 -4.15 -3.91
CA ALA A 131 -10.03 -3.16 -3.01
C ALA A 131 -8.96 -2.63 -2.04
N LEU A 132 -8.40 -1.46 -2.35
CA LEU A 132 -7.26 -0.86 -1.65
C LEU A 132 -7.63 0.45 -0.93
N ASP A 133 -8.85 0.94 -1.12
CA ASP A 133 -9.28 2.23 -0.59
C ASP A 133 -9.74 2.09 0.88
N GLY A 134 -9.39 3.07 1.71
CA GLY A 134 -9.79 3.14 3.11
C GLY A 134 -9.55 1.83 3.86
N ASP A 135 -10.57 1.36 4.58
CA ASP A 135 -10.55 0.10 5.34
C ASP A 135 -11.13 -1.10 4.53
N GLU A 136 -11.18 -1.02 3.19
CA GLU A 136 -11.66 -2.10 2.35
C GLU A 136 -10.82 -3.39 2.49
N PRO A 137 -9.47 -3.35 2.52
CA PRO A 137 -8.67 -4.56 2.75
C PRO A 137 -9.03 -5.31 4.04
N GLU A 138 -9.26 -4.56 5.12
CA GLU A 138 -9.67 -5.06 6.44
C GLU A 138 -11.08 -5.64 6.40
N THR A 139 -11.96 -5.05 5.58
CA THR A 139 -13.31 -5.57 5.33
C THR A 139 -13.25 -6.89 4.56
N CYS A 140 -12.42 -7.00 3.53
CA CYS A 140 -12.20 -8.26 2.82
C CYS A 140 -11.68 -9.36 3.76
N ALA A 141 -10.72 -9.05 4.63
CA ALA A 141 -10.19 -10.02 5.60
C ALA A 141 -11.27 -10.51 6.59
N ARG A 142 -12.13 -9.60 7.06
CA ARG A 142 -13.29 -9.92 7.89
C ARG A 142 -14.24 -10.85 7.16
N ASP A 143 -14.62 -10.50 5.95
CA ASP A 143 -15.64 -11.21 5.19
C ASP A 143 -15.17 -12.62 4.85
N LEU A 144 -13.95 -12.78 4.33
CA LEU A 144 -13.35 -14.08 4.04
C LEU A 144 -13.34 -15.01 5.26
N THR A 145 -12.84 -14.50 6.39
CA THR A 145 -12.69 -15.31 7.62
C THR A 145 -14.01 -15.51 8.36
N SER A 146 -15.04 -14.73 8.07
CA SER A 146 -16.40 -14.91 8.62
C SER A 146 -17.22 -15.94 7.84
N VAL A 147 -17.08 -15.94 6.50
CA VAL A 147 -17.78 -16.86 5.60
C VAL A 147 -17.25 -18.28 5.75
N VAL A 148 -15.93 -18.43 5.93
CA VAL A 148 -15.29 -19.74 6.06
C VAL A 148 -14.91 -19.99 7.52
N SER A 149 -15.74 -20.75 8.22
CA SER A 149 -15.51 -21.06 9.64
C SER A 149 -14.16 -21.76 9.86
N GLY A 150 -13.34 -21.22 10.77
CA GLY A 150 -12.04 -21.79 11.09
C GLY A 150 -10.92 -21.45 10.09
N LEU A 151 -11.21 -20.69 9.03
CA LEU A 151 -10.18 -20.13 8.17
C LEU A 151 -9.45 -19.00 8.91
N SER A 152 -8.12 -19.09 8.96
CA SER A 152 -7.25 -18.01 9.39
C SER A 152 -6.56 -17.40 8.19
N ALA A 153 -6.52 -16.07 8.12
CA ALA A 153 -5.77 -15.34 7.11
C ALA A 153 -4.95 -14.24 7.78
N VAL A 154 -3.73 -13.99 7.30
CA VAL A 154 -2.97 -12.80 7.68
C VAL A 154 -3.20 -11.75 6.59
N LEU A 155 -3.80 -10.62 6.96
CA LEU A 155 -3.90 -9.47 6.07
C LEU A 155 -2.61 -8.66 6.21
N ALA A 156 -1.87 -8.50 5.11
CA ALA A 156 -0.72 -7.63 5.03
C ALA A 156 -1.04 -6.45 4.10
N VAL A 157 -1.02 -5.23 4.65
CA VAL A 157 -1.32 -3.99 3.94
C VAL A 157 -0.10 -3.09 3.97
N ASN A 158 0.34 -2.61 2.81
CA ASN A 158 1.37 -1.58 2.70
C ASN A 158 0.70 -0.24 2.39
N ARG A 159 0.70 0.68 3.36
CA ARG A 159 0.23 2.06 3.19
C ARG A 159 1.44 2.98 3.28
N ALA A 160 1.82 3.63 2.17
CA ALA A 160 3.00 4.50 2.08
C ALA A 160 4.27 3.93 2.74
N ASP A 161 4.69 2.75 2.31
CA ASP A 161 5.92 2.05 2.76
C ASP A 161 5.89 1.61 4.24
N LYS A 162 4.74 1.76 4.89
CA LYS A 162 4.44 1.17 6.19
C LYS A 162 3.66 -0.12 5.98
N LEU A 163 4.34 -1.24 6.19
CA LEU A 163 3.73 -2.55 6.15
C LEU A 163 3.11 -2.90 7.51
N GLU A 164 1.81 -3.18 7.51
CA GLU A 164 1.06 -3.68 8.66
C GLU A 164 0.53 -5.07 8.34
N ALA A 165 0.76 -6.02 9.25
CA ALA A 165 0.27 -7.39 9.11
C ALA A 165 -0.58 -7.76 10.32
N THR A 166 -1.79 -8.28 10.09
CA THR A 166 -2.74 -8.63 11.15
C THR A 166 -3.35 -10.00 10.90
N LEU A 167 -3.37 -10.85 11.92
CA LEU A 167 -4.07 -12.14 11.88
C LEU A 167 -5.58 -11.91 11.98
N TRP A 168 -6.34 -12.55 11.10
CA TRP A 168 -7.79 -12.58 11.11
C TRP A 168 -8.30 -14.00 11.33
N LEU A 169 -9.27 -14.14 12.23
CA LEU A 169 -9.93 -15.41 12.52
C LEU A 169 -11.41 -15.18 12.84
N ASN A 170 -12.29 -15.93 12.17
CA ASN A 170 -13.74 -15.84 12.37
C ASN A 170 -14.28 -14.40 12.30
N GLY A 171 -13.77 -13.57 11.38
CA GLY A 171 -14.18 -12.17 11.22
C GLY A 171 -13.59 -11.17 12.23
N HIS A 172 -12.65 -11.59 13.08
CA HIS A 172 -12.06 -10.74 14.11
C HIS A 172 -10.56 -10.56 13.87
N ALA A 173 -10.09 -9.32 13.99
CA ALA A 173 -8.67 -8.98 14.02
C ALA A 173 -8.04 -9.47 15.34
N GLY A 174 -6.86 -10.06 15.23
CA GLY A 174 -6.09 -10.65 16.31
C GLY A 174 -4.72 -10.01 16.48
N GLU A 175 -3.68 -10.84 16.55
CA GLU A 175 -2.30 -10.40 16.71
C GLU A 175 -1.78 -9.69 15.44
N SER A 176 -0.98 -8.64 15.64
CA SER A 176 -0.25 -7.97 14.57
C SER A 176 1.21 -8.41 14.56
N PHE A 177 1.76 -8.60 13.37
CA PHE A 177 3.13 -9.04 13.15
C PHE A 177 3.98 -7.91 12.61
N SER A 178 5.22 -7.82 13.07
CA SER A 178 6.20 -6.95 12.43
C SER A 178 6.64 -7.54 11.09
N PRO A 179 7.08 -6.71 10.12
CA PRO A 179 7.50 -7.19 8.81
C PRO A 179 8.53 -8.34 8.85
N PRO A 180 9.57 -8.31 9.73
CA PRO A 180 10.50 -9.43 9.80
C PRO A 180 9.86 -10.76 10.25
N VAL A 181 8.83 -10.70 11.10
CA VAL A 181 8.10 -11.90 11.54
C VAL A 181 7.20 -12.43 10.43
N LEU A 182 6.54 -11.54 9.69
CA LEU A 182 5.75 -11.91 8.52
C LEU A 182 6.62 -12.65 7.50
N PHE A 183 7.71 -12.01 7.05
CA PHE A 183 8.56 -12.52 5.98
C PHE A 183 9.31 -13.81 6.33
N ALA A 184 9.57 -14.07 7.61
CA ALA A 184 10.14 -15.35 8.05
C ALA A 184 9.20 -16.56 7.78
N SER A 185 7.92 -16.31 7.49
CA SER A 185 6.90 -17.36 7.35
C SER A 185 6.18 -17.36 6.00
N THR A 186 6.50 -16.42 5.10
CA THR A 186 5.87 -16.26 3.79
C THR A 186 6.82 -16.61 2.65
N SER A 187 6.26 -16.82 1.47
CA SER A 187 7.05 -16.99 0.25
C SER A 187 7.78 -15.70 -0.13
N SER A 188 8.94 -15.80 -0.79
CA SER A 188 9.67 -14.64 -1.31
C SER A 188 8.84 -13.84 -2.31
N CYS A 189 7.97 -14.51 -3.07
CA CYS A 189 7.02 -13.88 -3.98
C CYS A 189 6.10 -12.87 -3.27
N VAL A 190 5.62 -13.21 -2.07
CA VAL A 190 4.75 -12.33 -1.27
C VAL A 190 5.55 -11.13 -0.75
N GLU A 191 6.79 -11.36 -0.31
CA GLU A 191 7.68 -10.30 0.14
C GLU A 191 7.99 -9.29 -0.97
N ASP A 192 8.40 -9.79 -2.15
CA ASP A 192 8.72 -8.95 -3.30
C ASP A 192 7.51 -8.12 -3.75
N LEU A 193 6.31 -8.70 -3.68
CA LEU A 193 5.07 -8.00 -4.03
C LEU A 193 4.71 -6.94 -2.97
N LEU A 194 4.82 -7.26 -1.68
CA LEU A 194 4.51 -6.34 -0.58
C LEU A 194 5.47 -5.14 -0.50
N ILE A 195 6.74 -5.33 -0.89
CA ILE A 195 7.76 -4.28 -0.94
C ILE A 195 7.72 -3.51 -2.28
N GLY A 196 7.00 -4.02 -3.29
CA GLY A 196 6.91 -3.41 -4.62
C GLY A 196 8.12 -3.72 -5.53
N ALA A 197 8.91 -4.73 -5.19
CA ALA A 197 10.00 -5.23 -6.04
C ALA A 197 9.50 -6.10 -7.20
N SER A 198 8.26 -6.62 -7.10
CA SER A 198 7.58 -7.42 -8.13
C SER A 198 6.14 -6.97 -8.32
N ASN A 199 5.48 -7.48 -9.37
CA ASN A 199 4.07 -7.24 -9.69
C ASN A 199 3.39 -8.53 -10.18
N LEU A 200 2.05 -8.51 -10.29
CA LEU A 200 1.27 -9.68 -10.70
C LEU A 200 1.68 -10.26 -12.07
N SER A 201 2.08 -9.39 -13.01
CA SER A 201 2.55 -9.83 -14.33
C SER A 201 3.85 -10.63 -14.22
N MET A 202 4.77 -10.22 -13.35
CA MET A 202 6.03 -10.91 -13.12
C MET A 202 5.82 -12.26 -12.41
N VAL A 203 4.88 -12.32 -11.46
CA VAL A 203 4.48 -13.56 -10.79
C VAL A 203 3.96 -14.61 -11.78
N GLN A 204 3.16 -14.21 -12.78
CA GLN A 204 2.70 -15.13 -13.82
C GLN A 204 3.85 -15.63 -14.71
N VAL A 205 4.81 -14.76 -15.04
CA VAL A 205 6.00 -15.12 -15.83
C VAL A 205 6.91 -16.10 -15.09
N ASP A 206 7.01 -15.96 -13.77
CA ASP A 206 7.78 -16.86 -12.90
C ASP A 206 7.11 -18.24 -12.72
N GLY A 207 5.94 -18.45 -13.34
CA GLY A 207 5.28 -19.75 -13.44
C GLY A 207 4.33 -20.08 -12.29
N TYR A 208 3.98 -19.10 -11.46
CA TYR A 208 2.95 -19.27 -10.44
C TYR A 208 1.56 -19.32 -11.07
N SER A 209 0.70 -20.23 -10.60
CA SER A 209 -0.71 -20.26 -11.01
C SER A 209 -1.46 -19.11 -10.36
N VAL A 210 -2.02 -18.23 -11.19
CA VAL A 210 -2.88 -17.12 -10.78
C VAL A 210 -4.31 -17.47 -11.15
N SER A 211 -5.21 -17.37 -10.18
CA SER A 211 -6.66 -17.57 -10.33
C SER A 211 -7.38 -16.28 -10.02
N ASP A 212 -8.06 -15.72 -11.01
CA ASP A 212 -8.87 -14.51 -10.87
C ASP A 212 -10.27 -14.87 -10.31
N THR A 213 -10.73 -14.12 -9.31
CA THR A 213 -12.09 -14.24 -8.76
C THR A 213 -13.18 -13.84 -9.75
N ASP A 214 -12.90 -12.94 -10.70
CA ASP A 214 -13.89 -12.47 -11.69
C ASP A 214 -14.24 -13.52 -12.74
N GLU A 215 -13.30 -14.41 -13.03
CA GLU A 215 -13.52 -15.54 -13.95
C GLU A 215 -14.39 -16.64 -13.32
N LEU A 216 -14.61 -16.58 -12.01
CA LEU A 216 -15.29 -17.60 -11.24
C LEU A 216 -16.76 -17.24 -11.02
N SER A 217 -17.66 -18.12 -11.47
CA SER A 217 -19.07 -18.06 -11.06
C SER A 217 -19.26 -18.68 -9.68
N ASP A 218 -20.32 -18.29 -8.97
CA ASP A 218 -20.65 -18.82 -7.64
C ASP A 218 -20.85 -20.36 -7.66
N GLU A 219 -21.41 -20.89 -8.76
CA GLU A 219 -21.57 -22.34 -8.96
C GLU A 219 -20.22 -23.03 -9.16
N SER A 220 -19.33 -22.44 -9.96
CA SER A 220 -17.96 -22.96 -10.16
C SER A 220 -17.18 -22.94 -8.84
N ALA A 221 -17.30 -21.85 -8.07
CA ALA A 221 -16.68 -21.71 -6.75
C ALA A 221 -17.16 -22.81 -5.79
N MET A 222 -18.46 -23.05 -5.72
CA MET A 222 -19.03 -24.15 -4.93
C MET A 222 -18.54 -25.53 -5.38
N ALA A 223 -18.42 -25.75 -6.69
CA ALA A 223 -17.90 -27.00 -7.23
C ALA A 223 -16.42 -27.24 -6.83
N ILE A 224 -15.58 -26.20 -6.88
CA ILE A 224 -14.18 -26.25 -6.45
C ILE A 224 -14.08 -26.60 -4.96
N ILE A 225 -14.86 -25.92 -4.11
CA ILE A 225 -14.90 -26.19 -2.66
C ILE A 225 -15.35 -27.62 -2.39
N ALA A 226 -16.39 -28.10 -3.07
CA ALA A 226 -16.88 -29.48 -2.93
C ALA A 226 -15.82 -30.53 -3.34
N ARG A 227 -14.99 -30.24 -4.35
CA ARG A 227 -13.89 -31.11 -4.76
C ARG A 227 -12.81 -31.19 -3.69
N HIS A 228 -12.43 -30.06 -3.10
CA HIS A 228 -11.38 -30.00 -2.07
C HIS A 228 -11.83 -30.58 -0.73
N THR A 229 -13.08 -30.35 -0.31
CA THR A 229 -13.64 -30.91 0.93
C THR A 229 -13.84 -32.43 0.85
N ARG A 230 -14.21 -32.96 -0.32
CA ARG A 230 -14.40 -34.40 -0.52
C ARG A 230 -13.09 -35.19 -0.49
N SER A 231 -11.98 -34.61 -0.99
CA SER A 231 -10.65 -35.24 -0.91
C SER A 231 -10.06 -35.29 0.51
N GLY A 232 -10.46 -34.38 1.41
CA GLY A 232 -9.98 -34.36 2.80
C GLY A 232 -10.63 -35.38 3.74
N SER A 233 -11.78 -35.95 3.38
CA SER A 233 -12.60 -36.78 4.29
C SER A 233 -12.46 -38.30 4.09
N GLY A 234 -11.56 -38.79 3.23
CA GLY A 234 -11.49 -40.20 2.80
C GLY A 234 -10.41 -41.09 3.44
N GLY A 235 -9.64 -40.59 4.42
CA GLY A 235 -8.36 -41.20 4.78
C GLY A 235 -8.26 -41.98 6.10
N HIS A 236 -9.29 -42.69 6.59
CA HIS A 236 -9.14 -43.60 7.75
C HIS A 236 -10.10 -44.81 7.68
N ALA A 237 -9.81 -45.79 6.83
CA ALA A 237 -10.39 -47.15 6.93
C ALA A 237 -9.56 -48.20 6.18
N ALA A 238 -8.49 -48.69 6.81
CA ALA A 238 -7.90 -50.04 6.63
C ALA A 238 -6.76 -50.14 7.66
N GLY A 239 -6.84 -50.90 8.74
CA GLY A 239 -7.17 -52.31 8.78
C GLY A 239 -5.87 -53.12 8.88
N THR A 240 -5.22 -53.11 10.04
CA THR A 240 -4.22 -54.11 10.41
C THR A 240 -4.73 -54.89 11.61
N ALA A 241 -5.57 -55.87 11.30
CA ALA A 241 -5.82 -56.99 12.21
C ALA A 241 -4.50 -57.76 12.34
N ASN A 242 -4.07 -57.92 13.58
CA ASN A 242 -2.87 -58.62 14.00
C ASN A 242 -3.10 -60.13 13.88
N GLU A 243 -2.15 -60.84 13.27
CA GLU A 243 -2.08 -62.31 13.24
C GLU A 243 -0.72 -62.77 13.77
#